data_AF-A0A831ZA11-F1
#
_entry.id   AF-A0A831ZA11-F1
#
_cell.length_a   1.000
_cell.length_b   1.000
_cell.length_c   1.000
_cell.angle_alpha   90.00
_cell.angle_beta   90.00
_cell.angle_gamma   90.00
#
_symmetry.space_group_name_H-M   'P 1'
#
loop_
_entity.id
_entity.type
_entity.pdbx_description
1 polymer ?
#
loop_
_entity_poly.entity_id
_entity_poly.type
_entity_poly.pdbx_seq_one_letter_code
_entity_poly.pdbx_strand_id
1 'polypeptide(L)'
;MPIVKCPYCGADVEYALGEVILTCPYCGTSFAISGEEIERHLMGRVNFSINEIYSIFKSWALRKPETPNDLPLKARIKNYQLNFYPYWVYRVNVTFAYEGYARNIPVRG
;
A
#
# COMPACT_ATOMS: atom_id res chain seq x y z
N MET A 1 -21.71 -4.08 16.41
CA MET A 1 -20.75 -4.62 15.43
C MET A 1 -20.45 -6.06 15.81
N PRO A 2 -20.31 -6.99 14.85
CA PRO A 2 -19.88 -8.35 15.15
C PRO A 2 -18.44 -8.37 15.68
N ILE A 3 -18.13 -9.39 16.48
CA ILE A 3 -16.85 -9.57 17.17
C ILE A 3 -16.29 -10.94 16.79
N VAL A 4 -14.98 -11.03 16.58
CA VAL A 4 -14.26 -12.29 16.37
C VAL A 4 -12.99 -12.33 17.23
N LYS A 5 -12.64 -13.52 17.73
CA LYS A 5 -11.41 -13.68 18.51
C LYS A 5 -10.20 -13.79 17.61
N CYS A 6 -9.17 -12.99 17.91
CA CYS A 6 -7.89 -13.10 17.24
C CYS A 6 -7.28 -14.49 17.49
N PRO A 7 -6.91 -15.26 16.45
CA PRO A 7 -6.36 -16.61 16.60
C PRO A 7 -4.96 -16.62 17.23
N TYR A 8 -4.27 -15.47 17.28
CA TYR A 8 -2.92 -15.37 17.82
C TYR A 8 -2.88 -14.92 19.29
N CYS A 9 -3.65 -13.90 19.66
CA CYS A 9 -3.63 -13.34 21.02
C CYS A 9 -4.93 -13.51 21.82
N GLY A 10 -6.01 -13.99 21.20
CA GLY A 10 -7.31 -14.19 21.85
C GLY A 10 -8.14 -12.92 22.09
N ALA A 11 -7.64 -11.75 21.70
CA ALA A 11 -8.36 -10.49 21.84
C ALA A 11 -9.63 -10.43 20.98
N ASP A 12 -10.64 -9.71 21.47
CA ASP A 12 -11.88 -9.44 20.75
C ASP A 12 -11.64 -8.34 19.71
N VAL A 13 -11.85 -8.67 18.43
CA VAL A 13 -11.68 -7.76 17.30
C VAL A 13 -13.05 -7.46 16.70
N GLU A 14 -13.43 -6.18 16.70
CA GLU A 14 -14.63 -5.70 16.02
C GLU A 14 -14.40 -5.53 14.52
N TYR A 15 -15.43 -5.82 13.72
CA TYR A 15 -15.35 -5.68 12.27
C TYR A 15 -16.68 -5.23 11.63
N ALA A 16 -16.61 -4.73 10.41
CA ALA A 16 -17.76 -4.33 9.61
C ALA A 16 -18.29 -5.49 8.75
N LEU A 17 -19.61 -5.53 8.54
CA LEU A 17 -20.23 -6.53 7.67
C LEU A 17 -19.70 -6.38 6.23
N GLY A 18 -19.10 -7.45 5.70
CA GLY A 18 -18.46 -7.47 4.38
C GLY A 18 -16.94 -7.44 4.41
N GLU A 19 -16.31 -7.19 5.58
CA GLU A 19 -14.87 -7.41 5.73
C GLU A 19 -14.56 -8.91 5.70
N VAL A 20 -13.54 -9.30 4.94
CA VAL A 20 -13.11 -10.70 4.80
C VAL A 20 -11.79 -10.95 5.53
N ILE A 21 -10.96 -9.91 5.64
CA ILE A 21 -9.64 -9.93 6.27
C ILE A 21 -9.62 -8.86 7.36
N LEU A 22 -9.18 -9.24 8.56
CA LEU A 22 -9.07 -8.36 9.71
C LEU A 22 -7.62 -8.26 10.15
N THR A 23 -7.24 -7.11 10.69
CA THR A 23 -5.95 -6.91 11.37
C THR A 23 -6.22 -6.63 12.84
N CYS A 24 -5.66 -7.47 13.72
CA CYS A 24 -5.80 -7.32 15.16
C CYS A 24 -5.13 -6.02 15.62
N PRO A 25 -5.86 -5.07 16.24
CA PRO A 25 -5.27 -3.81 16.71
C PRO A 25 -4.34 -3.99 17.91
N TYR A 26 -4.40 -5.16 18.58
CA TYR A 26 -3.59 -5.45 19.76
C TYR A 26 -2.22 -6.02 19.41
N CYS A 27 -2.16 -7.01 18.51
CA CYS A 27 -0.92 -7.73 18.19
C CYS A 27 -0.44 -7.56 16.74
N GLY A 28 -1.23 -6.92 15.86
CA GLY A 28 -0.90 -6.71 14.46
C GLY A 28 -1.05 -7.92 13.55
N THR A 29 -1.53 -9.06 14.06
CA THR A 29 -1.80 -10.25 13.25
C THR A 29 -2.99 -10.01 12.32
N SER A 30 -2.83 -10.35 11.04
CA SER A 30 -3.93 -10.35 10.08
C SER A 30 -4.48 -11.75 9.86
N PHE A 31 -5.81 -11.92 9.86
CA PHE A 31 -6.49 -13.21 9.73
C PHE A 31 -7.84 -13.06 9.00
N ALA A 32 -8.29 -14.11 8.32
CA ALA A 32 -9.56 -14.13 7.62
C ALA A 32 -10.71 -14.52 8.57
N ILE A 33 -11.88 -13.93 8.38
CA ILE A 33 -13.06 -14.23 9.20
C ILE A 33 -13.56 -15.66 8.96
N SER A 34 -13.46 -16.16 7.72
CA SER A 34 -13.80 -17.53 7.34
C SER A 34 -12.84 -18.58 7.89
N GLY A 35 -11.72 -18.17 8.49
CA GLY A 35 -10.66 -19.07 8.94
C GLY A 35 -9.77 -19.60 7.82
N GLU A 36 -9.93 -19.12 6.58
CA GLU A 36 -9.01 -19.42 5.49
C GLU A 36 -7.61 -18.83 5.78
N GLU A 37 -6.56 -19.59 5.45
CA GLU A 37 -5.19 -19.09 5.52
C GLU A 37 -5.03 -17.95 4.52
N ILE A 38 -4.69 -16.76 5.01
CA ILE A 38 -4.33 -15.65 4.14
C ILE A 38 -2.93 -15.92 3.61
N GLU A 39 -2.81 -16.29 2.33
CA GLU A 39 -1.53 -16.67 1.73
C GLU A 39 -0.44 -15.62 1.98
N ARG A 40 -0.73 -14.33 1.74
CA ARG A 40 0.22 -13.20 1.92
C ARG A 40 -0.51 -11.89 2.21
N HIS A 41 -0.74 -11.60 3.49
CA HIS A 41 -1.09 -10.24 3.92
C HIS A 41 0.16 -9.51 4.39
N LEU A 42 0.60 -8.51 3.62
CA LEU A 42 1.77 -7.70 3.96
C LEU A 42 1.31 -6.28 4.26
N MET A 43 1.50 -5.85 5.50
CA MET A 43 1.49 -4.42 5.81
C MET A 43 2.85 -3.83 5.46
N GLY A 44 2.87 -2.78 4.64
CA GLY A 44 4.07 -2.01 4.41
C GLY A 44 4.62 -1.48 5.73
N ARG A 45 5.89 -1.78 6.04
CA ARG A 45 6.55 -1.21 7.22
C ARG A 45 6.81 0.27 6.97
N VAL A 46 6.44 1.10 7.95
CA VAL A 46 6.84 2.50 7.95
C VAL A 46 8.28 2.57 8.45
N ASN A 47 9.21 2.74 7.51
CA ASN A 47 10.65 2.77 7.80
C ASN A 47 11.21 4.20 7.93
N PHE A 48 10.34 5.20 8.13
CA PHE A 48 10.74 6.60 8.23
C PHE A 48 10.24 7.21 9.54
N SER A 49 11.13 7.93 10.22
CA SER A 49 10.76 8.84 11.29
C SER A 49 10.03 10.07 10.74
N ILE A 50 9.28 10.76 11.60
CA ILE A 50 8.58 11.99 11.21
C ILE A 50 9.55 13.06 10.68
N ASN A 51 10.78 13.12 11.22
CA ASN A 51 11.81 14.08 10.79
C ASN A 51 12.35 13.74 9.39
N GLU A 52 12.46 12.46 9.04
CA GLU A 52 12.86 12.02 7.70
C GLU A 52 11.76 12.33 6.68
N ILE A 53 10.50 12.01 7.00
CA ILE A 53 9.34 12.37 6.16
C ILE A 53 9.32 13.88 5.92
N TYR A 54 9.55 14.66 6.97
CA TYR A 54 9.60 16.11 6.86
C TYR A 54 10.72 16.62 5.96
N SER A 55 11.89 16.00 6.04
CA SER A 55 13.06 16.36 5.24
C SER A 55 12.83 16.04 3.76
N ILE A 56 12.20 14.91 3.46
CA ILE A 56 11.78 14.53 2.10
C ILE A 56 10.77 15.55 1.56
N PHE A 57 9.78 15.93 2.37
CA PHE A 57 8.83 16.96 1.99
C PHE A 57 9.52 18.30 1.69
N LYS A 58 10.42 18.77 2.55
CA LYS A 58 11.17 20.02 2.32
C LYS A 58 12.00 19.95 1.04
N SER A 59 12.71 18.86 0.79
CA SER A 59 13.56 18.73 -0.41
C SER A 59 12.73 18.73 -1.69
N TRP A 60 11.55 18.12 -1.68
CA TRP A 60 10.60 18.20 -2.78
C TRP A 60 10.05 19.62 -2.96
N ALA A 61 9.62 20.27 -1.86
CA ALA A 61 9.02 21.60 -1.88
C ALA A 61 10.00 22.62 -2.45
N LEU A 62 11.25 22.66 -1.96
CA LEU A 62 12.25 23.66 -2.38
C LEU A 62 12.69 23.58 -3.84
N ARG A 63 12.27 22.54 -4.57
CA ARG A 63 12.50 22.42 -6.03
C ARG A 63 11.42 23.11 -6.86
N LYS A 64 10.33 23.56 -6.24
CA LYS A 64 9.22 24.26 -6.90
C LYS A 64 9.52 25.77 -6.96
N PRO A 65 9.45 26.42 -8.14
CA PRO A 65 9.74 27.84 -8.29
C PRO A 65 8.77 28.75 -7.52
N GLU A 66 7.58 28.26 -7.17
CA GLU A 66 6.55 28.98 -6.41
C GLU A 66 6.78 28.95 -4.89
N THR A 67 7.85 28.28 -4.43
CA THR A 67 8.10 28.10 -3.00
C THR A 67 8.55 29.40 -2.34
N PRO A 68 7.90 29.84 -1.25
CA PRO A 68 8.34 31.02 -0.51
C PRO A 68 9.78 30.87 -0.01
N ASN A 69 10.58 31.93 -0.17
CA ASN A 69 11.99 31.96 0.23
C ASN A 69 12.21 31.67 1.73
N ASP A 70 11.21 31.94 2.57
CA ASP A 70 11.28 31.75 4.03
C ASP A 70 10.78 30.37 4.50
N LEU A 71 10.27 29.52 3.59
CA LEU A 71 9.78 28.18 3.89
C LEU A 71 10.82 27.28 4.59
N PRO A 72 12.10 27.23 4.17
CA PRO A 72 13.11 26.43 4.88
C PRO A 72 13.22 26.75 6.37
N LEU A 73 13.15 28.05 6.70
CA LEU A 73 13.41 28.61 8.02
C LEU A 73 12.19 28.54 8.92
N LYS A 74 11.00 28.86 8.39
CA LYS A 74 9.77 29.01 9.19
C LYS A 74 8.90 27.76 9.25
N ALA A 75 8.96 26.87 8.27
CA ALA A 75 8.10 25.71 8.27
C ALA A 75 8.39 24.80 9.47
N ARG A 76 7.34 24.33 10.14
CA ARG A 76 7.38 23.34 11.23
C ARG A 76 6.19 22.41 11.10
N ILE A 77 6.37 21.14 11.46
CA ILE A 77 5.25 20.20 11.61
C ILE A 77 4.50 20.56 12.89
N LYS A 78 3.18 20.77 12.78
CA LYS A 78 2.32 20.96 13.95
C LYS A 78 1.73 19.63 14.43
N ASN A 79 1.04 18.93 13.53
CA ASN A 79 0.39 17.66 13.78
C ASN A 79 0.66 16.70 12.62
N TYR A 80 0.61 15.40 12.90
CA TYR A 80 0.69 14.36 11.88
C TYR A 80 -0.19 13.18 12.29
N GLN A 81 -0.72 12.47 11.30
CA GLN A 81 -1.51 11.25 11.49
C GLN A 81 -1.04 10.22 10.47
N LEU A 82 -0.74 9.02 10.95
CA LEU A 82 -0.41 7.89 10.08
C LEU A 82 -1.71 7.18 9.72
N ASN A 83 -2.01 7.12 8.42
CA ASN A 83 -3.15 6.37 7.89
C ASN A 83 -2.61 5.22 7.03
N PHE A 84 -2.95 3.99 7.41
CA PHE A 84 -2.68 2.82 6.59
C PHE A 84 -3.82 2.64 5.58
N TYR A 85 -3.47 2.59 4.29
CA TYR A 85 -4.41 2.26 3.24
C TYR A 85 -4.18 0.82 2.79
N PRO A 86 -5.21 -0.02 2.73
CA PRO A 86 -5.07 -1.36 2.17
C PRO A 86 -4.78 -1.25 0.67
N TYR A 87 -3.85 -2.07 0.19
CA TYR A 87 -3.59 -2.22 -1.23
C TYR A 87 -3.36 -3.70 -1.56
N TRP A 88 -3.79 -4.09 -2.75
CA TRP A 88 -3.64 -5.44 -3.24
C TRP A 88 -2.58 -5.47 -4.33
N VAL A 89 -1.65 -6.44 -4.23
CA VAL A 89 -0.65 -6.69 -5.26
C VAL A 89 -1.03 -7.99 -5.96
N TYR A 90 -1.52 -7.86 -7.18
CA TYR A 90 -1.83 -9.00 -8.03
C TYR A 90 -0.70 -9.23 -9.03
N ARG A 91 -0.21 -10.48 -9.12
CA ARG A 91 0.72 -10.88 -10.18
C ARG A 91 -0.09 -11.45 -11.33
N VAL A 92 -0.07 -10.79 -12.48
CA VAL A 92 -0.69 -11.28 -13.71
C VAL A 92 0.41 -11.86 -14.60
N ASN A 93 0.30 -13.14 -14.95
CA ASN A 93 1.14 -13.76 -15.97
C ASN A 93 0.34 -13.77 -17.28
N VAL A 94 0.84 -13.06 -18.29
CA VAL A 94 0.20 -13.00 -19.61
C VAL A 94 1.09 -13.74 -20.61
N THR A 95 0.51 -14.72 -21.30
CA THR A 95 1.11 -15.34 -22.48
C THR A 95 0.29 -14.91 -23.68
N PHE A 96 0.92 -14.25 -24.66
CA PHE A 96 0.27 -13.87 -25.91
C PHE A 96 0.95 -14.57 -27.07
N ALA A 97 0.13 -15.04 -28.02
CA ALA A 97 0.57 -15.51 -29.32
C ALA A 97 0.10 -14.50 -30.37
N TYR A 98 0.98 -14.15 -31.31
CA TYR A 98 0.67 -13.21 -32.38
C TYR A 98 1.02 -13.86 -33.72
N GLU A 99 0.05 -13.93 -34.63
CA GLU A 99 0.28 -14.29 -36.03
C GLU A 99 0.14 -13.03 -36.89
N GLY A 100 1.25 -12.64 -37.53
CA GLY A 100 1.27 -11.53 -38.48
C GLY A 100 1.10 -12.03 -39.91
N TYR A 101 0.15 -11.46 -40.66
CA TYR A 101 0.04 -11.70 -42.10
C TYR A 101 0.74 -10.59 -42.88
N ALA A 102 1.84 -10.90 -43.54
CA ALA A 102 2.39 -10.05 -44.59
C ALA A 102 1.65 -10.35 -45.90
N ARG A 103 0.86 -9.40 -46.41
CA ARG A 103 0.38 -9.48 -47.81
C ARG A 103 1.45 -8.92 -48.74
N ASN A 104 1.81 -9.71 -49.75
CA ASN A 104 2.55 -9.33 -50.95
C ASN A 104 4.05 -9.01 -50.81
N ILE A 105 4.85 -9.95 -50.28
CA ILE A 105 6.30 -9.97 -50.58
C ILE A 105 6.63 -11.31 -51.27
N PRO A 106 6.79 -11.34 -52.60
CA PRO A 106 7.32 -12.51 -53.28
C PRO A 106 8.82 -12.61 -52.96
N VAL A 107 9.18 -13.54 -52.08
CA VAL A 107 10.58 -13.96 -51.92
C VAL A 107 10.94 -14.89 -53.08
N ARG A 108 11.81 -14.42 -53.98
CA ARG A 108 12.44 -15.22 -55.04
C ARG A 108 13.75 -15.79 -54.51
N GLY A 109 13.89 -17.12 -54.62
CA GLY A 109 15.15 -17.86 -54.83
C GLY A 109 16.15 -17.83 -53.71
#